data_AF-A0A1Z5SHV6-F1
#
_entry.id   AF-A0A1Z5SHV6-F1
#
_cell.length_a   1.000
_cell.length_b   1.000
_cell.length_c   1.000
_cell.angle_alpha   90.00
_cell.angle_beta   90.00
_cell.angle_gamma   90.00
#
_symmetry.space_group_name_H-M   'P 1'
#
loop_
_entity.id
_entity.type
_entity.pdbx_description
1 polymer ?
#
loop_
_entity_poly.entity_id
_entity_poly.type
_entity_poly.pdbx_seq_one_letter_code
_entity_poly.pdbx_strand_id
1 'polypeptide(L)'
;MNSNMEQVLELYHSLSALQPRYEELYLALEEQYLTCQCYACKVRMISFGMELTSLNSNVSHLEAQLMPSITGILNRLSVRYEISKGNIVILQ
;
A
#
# COMPACT_ATOMS: atom_id res chain seq x y z
N MET A 1 -2.93 0.26 23.36
CA MET A 1 -2.47 0.80 22.05
C MET A 1 -2.97 2.24 21.94
N ASN A 2 -2.28 3.12 21.22
CA ASN A 2 -2.74 4.50 21.01
C ASN A 2 -3.97 4.47 20.08
N SER A 3 -5.05 5.19 20.40
CA SER A 3 -6.29 5.15 19.59
C SER A 3 -6.07 5.55 18.13
N ASN A 4 -5.02 6.33 17.85
CA ASN A 4 -4.61 6.70 16.49
C ASN A 4 -4.08 5.49 15.69
N MET A 5 -3.33 4.58 16.32
CA MET A 5 -2.79 3.40 15.62
C MET A 5 -3.90 2.39 15.28
N GLU A 6 -4.90 2.27 16.15
CA GLU A 6 -6.09 1.43 15.91
C GLU A 6 -6.90 1.96 14.72
N GLN A 7 -7.10 3.29 14.64
CA GLN A 7 -7.76 3.93 13.50
C GLN A 7 -7.00 3.74 12.17
N VAL A 8 -5.67 3.87 12.19
CA VAL A 8 -4.82 3.62 11.00
C VAL A 8 -4.94 2.17 10.54
N LEU A 9 -4.95 1.22 11.47
CA LEU A 9 -5.07 -0.21 11.18
C LEU A 9 -6.45 -0.56 10.60
N GLU A 10 -7.53 -0.02 11.17
CA GLU A 10 -8.89 -0.19 10.63
C GLU A 10 -9.04 0.38 9.22
N LEU A 11 -8.46 1.55 8.97
CA LEU A 11 -8.47 2.18 7.65
C LEU A 11 -7.65 1.37 6.64
N TYR A 12 -6.47 0.88 7.04
CA TYR A 12 -5.65 0.00 6.22
C TYR A 12 -6.43 -1.25 5.79
N HIS A 13 -7.03 -1.97 6.75
CA HIS A 13 -7.81 -3.17 6.43
C HIS A 13 -8.98 -2.88 5.48
N SER A 14 -9.67 -1.75 5.69
CA SER A 14 -10.79 -1.33 4.86
C SER A 14 -10.37 -1.04 3.42
N LEU A 15 -9.25 -0.34 3.21
CA LEU A 15 -8.76 0.01 1.88
C LEU A 15 -8.09 -1.17 1.17
N SER A 16 -7.27 -1.95 1.86
CA SER A 16 -6.59 -3.11 1.29
C SER A 16 -7.59 -4.18 0.82
N ALA A 17 -8.72 -4.33 1.52
CA ALA A 17 -9.79 -5.24 1.10
C ALA A 17 -10.45 -4.84 -0.24
N LEU A 18 -10.33 -3.59 -0.68
CA LEU A 18 -10.88 -3.11 -1.95
C LEU A 18 -9.97 -3.39 -3.15
N GLN A 19 -8.66 -3.55 -2.94
CA GLN A 19 -7.68 -3.69 -4.02
C GLN A 19 -8.01 -4.85 -4.98
N PRO A 20 -8.32 -6.08 -4.51
CA PRO A 20 -8.59 -7.20 -5.42
C PRO A 20 -9.79 -6.91 -6.33
N ARG A 21 -10.86 -6.33 -5.77
CA ARG A 21 -12.06 -5.99 -6.53
C ARG A 21 -11.80 -4.89 -7.55
N TYR A 22 -10.98 -3.89 -7.21
CA TYR A 22 -10.63 -2.84 -8.16
C TYR A 22 -9.71 -3.37 -9.27
N GLU A 23 -8.79 -4.27 -8.96
CA GLU A 23 -7.98 -4.95 -9.99
C GLU A 23 -8.85 -5.75 -10.97
N GLU A 24 -9.82 -6.54 -10.46
CA GLU A 24 -10.79 -7.26 -11.30
C GLU A 24 -11.60 -6.32 -12.20
N LEU A 25 -12.10 -5.21 -11.66
CA LEU A 25 -12.85 -4.22 -12.43
C LEU A 25 -11.99 -3.54 -13.50
N TYR A 26 -10.73 -3.22 -13.19
CA TYR A 26 -9.80 -2.64 -14.14
C TYR A 26 -9.54 -3.60 -15.31
N LEU A 27 -9.29 -4.88 -15.02
CA LEU A 27 -9.08 -5.91 -16.04
C LEU A 27 -10.31 -6.06 -16.95
N ALA A 28 -11.53 -6.05 -16.39
CA ALA A 28 -12.75 -6.09 -17.18
C ALA A 28 -12.91 -4.87 -18.12
N LEU A 29 -12.52 -3.68 -17.65
CA LEU A 29 -12.51 -2.47 -18.49
C LEU A 29 -11.44 -2.54 -19.59
N GLU A 30 -10.28 -3.12 -19.29
CA GLU A 30 -9.21 -3.34 -20.25
C GLU A 30 -9.65 -4.31 -21.34
N GLU A 31 -10.24 -5.45 -21.00
CA GLU A 31 -10.82 -6.42 -21.95
C GLU A 31 -11.89 -5.77 -22.85
N GLN A 32 -12.78 -4.97 -22.25
CA GLN A 32 -13.79 -4.23 -23.00
C GLN A 32 -13.15 -3.25 -23.99
N TYR A 33 -12.11 -2.51 -23.56
CA TYR A 33 -11.38 -1.60 -24.43
C TYR A 33 -10.65 -2.34 -25.56
N LEU A 34 -9.98 -3.46 -25.28
CA LEU A 34 -9.31 -4.28 -26.29
C LEU A 34 -10.28 -4.78 -27.37
N THR A 35 -11.54 -5.02 -27.00
CA THR A 35 -12.59 -5.49 -27.91
C THR A 35 -13.09 -4.37 -28.84
N CYS A 36 -13.37 -3.17 -28.32
CA CYS A 36 -14.06 -2.11 -29.08
C CYS A 36 -13.18 -0.92 -29.50
N GLN A 37 -12.02 -0.73 -28.86
CA GLN A 37 -11.03 0.33 -29.10
C GLN A 37 -11.60 1.76 -29.16
N CYS A 38 -12.78 1.98 -28.57
CA CYS A 38 -13.45 3.27 -28.68
C CYS A 38 -12.92 4.28 -27.65
N TYR A 39 -13.01 5.57 -27.99
CA TYR A 39 -12.53 6.65 -27.13
C TYR A 39 -13.21 6.65 -25.75
N ALA A 40 -14.52 6.35 -25.69
CA ALA A 40 -15.25 6.30 -24.43
C ALA A 40 -14.73 5.21 -23.48
N CYS A 41 -14.44 4.01 -24.00
CA CYS A 41 -13.85 2.93 -23.19
C CYS A 41 -12.43 3.27 -22.76
N LYS A 42 -11.63 3.89 -23.65
CA LYS A 42 -10.27 4.36 -23.30
C LYS A 42 -10.30 5.34 -22.13
N VAL A 43 -11.18 6.34 -22.17
CA VAL A 43 -11.30 7.34 -21.10
C VAL A 43 -11.73 6.67 -19.79
N ARG A 44 -12.74 5.78 -19.80
CA ARG A 44 -13.17 5.06 -18.61
C ARG A 44 -12.06 4.23 -17.99
N MET A 45 -11.31 3.47 -18.80
CA MET A 45 -10.20 2.65 -18.35
C MET A 45 -9.10 3.50 -17.70
N ILE A 46 -8.74 4.64 -18.32
CA ILE A 46 -7.74 5.57 -17.75
C ILE A 46 -8.23 6.18 -16.44
N SER A 47 -9.47 6.70 -16.40
CA SER A 47 -10.05 7.29 -15.20
C SER A 47 -10.07 6.29 -14.04
N PHE A 48 -10.50 5.06 -14.30
CA PHE A 48 -10.52 4.02 -13.28
C PHE A 48 -9.09 3.58 -12.87
N GLY A 49 -8.15 3.52 -13.81
CA GLY A 49 -6.74 3.27 -13.49
C GLY A 49 -6.11 4.32 -12.57
N MET A 50 -6.53 5.59 -12.67
CA MET A 50 -6.12 6.64 -11.73
C MET A 50 -6.68 6.40 -10.32
N GLU A 51 -7.93 5.97 -10.22
CA GLU A 51 -8.56 5.61 -8.93
C GLU A 51 -7.84 4.43 -8.27
N LEU A 52 -7.56 3.36 -9.02
CA LEU A 52 -6.79 2.20 -8.54
C LEU A 52 -5.38 2.62 -8.08
N THR A 53 -4.69 3.48 -8.84
CA THR A 53 -3.37 4.00 -8.47
C THR A 53 -3.43 4.80 -7.15
N SER A 54 -4.48 5.61 -6.98
CA SER A 54 -4.70 6.35 -5.73
C SER A 54 -4.97 5.41 -4.55
N LEU A 55 -5.77 4.36 -4.74
CA LEU A 55 -6.04 3.35 -3.70
C LEU A 55 -4.73 2.67 -3.27
N ASN A 56 -3.94 2.19 -4.23
CA ASN A 56 -2.67 1.52 -3.95
C ASN A 56 -1.69 2.44 -3.21
N SER A 57 -1.61 3.71 -3.61
CA SER A 57 -0.77 4.70 -2.93
C SER A 57 -1.19 4.93 -1.48
N ASN A 58 -2.50 5.01 -1.22
CA ASN A 58 -3.04 5.16 0.14
C ASN A 58 -2.72 3.93 1.00
N VAL A 59 -2.90 2.72 0.45
CA VAL A 59 -2.57 1.48 1.15
C VAL A 59 -1.08 1.43 1.49
N SER A 60 -0.19 1.66 0.53
CA SER A 60 1.26 1.68 0.78
C SER A 60 1.69 2.74 1.80
N HIS A 61 1.02 3.90 1.81
CA HIS A 61 1.27 4.93 2.81
C HIS A 61 0.89 4.47 4.23
N LEU A 62 -0.27 3.81 4.39
CA LEU A 62 -0.70 3.27 5.68
C LEU A 62 0.19 2.11 6.13
N GLU A 63 0.62 1.24 5.22
CA GLU A 63 1.58 0.18 5.52
C GLU A 63 2.88 0.74 6.08
N ALA A 64 3.42 1.81 5.48
CA ALA A 64 4.62 2.46 5.97
C ALA A 64 4.46 3.05 7.38
N GLN A 65 3.25 3.50 7.75
CA GLN A 65 2.95 3.97 9.11
C GLN A 65 2.82 2.81 10.11
N LEU A 66 2.31 1.67 9.67
CA LEU A 66 2.11 0.47 10.49
C LEU A 66 3.40 -0.37 10.65
N MET A 67 4.35 -0.23 9.73
CA MET A 67 5.62 -0.96 9.79
C MET A 67 6.41 -0.56 11.04
N PRO A 68 6.83 -1.53 11.87
CA PRO A 68 7.71 -1.23 12.98
C PRO A 68 9.02 -0.67 12.46
N SER A 69 9.58 0.32 13.17
CA SER A 69 10.91 0.83 12.85
C SER A 69 11.92 -0.32 12.87
N ILE A 70 12.95 -0.23 12.03
CA ILE A 70 14.05 -1.21 12.02
C ILE A 70 14.66 -1.40 13.43
N THR A 71 14.76 -0.33 14.21
CA THR A 71 15.18 -0.37 15.62
C THR A 71 14.20 -1.16 16.50
N GLY A 72 12.88 -1.00 16.29
CA GLY A 72 11.84 -1.77 16.98
C GLY A 72 11.89 -3.26 16.63
N ILE A 73 12.21 -3.60 15.38
CA ILE A 73 12.44 -4.99 14.94
C ILE A 73 13.66 -5.57 15.66
N LEU A 74 14.80 -4.87 15.62
CA LEU A 74 16.05 -5.33 16.24
C LEU A 74 15.90 -5.53 17.75
N ASN A 75 15.20 -4.61 18.43
CA ASN A 75 14.89 -4.73 19.85
C ASN A 75 14.04 -5.97 20.14
N ARG A 76 13.01 -6.26 19.33
CA ARG A 76 12.19 -7.49 19.48
C ARG A 76 13.00 -8.76 19.28
N LEU A 77 13.96 -8.73 18.37
CA LEU A 77 14.84 -9.87 18.07
C LEU A 77 16.02 -9.99 19.06
N SER A 78 16.12 -9.10 20.06
CA SER A 78 17.27 -9.03 20.98
C SER A 78 18.63 -8.91 20.27
N VAL A 79 18.62 -8.31 19.07
CA VAL A 79 19.85 -8.03 18.31
C VAL A 79 20.48 -6.77 18.87
N ARG A 80 21.75 -6.84 19.26
CA ARG A 80 22.49 -5.65 19.70
C ARG A 80 22.87 -4.83 18.47
N TYR A 81 22.67 -3.52 18.55
CA TYR A 81 23.07 -2.60 17.49
C TYR A 81 23.43 -1.23 18.07
N GLU A 82 24.17 -0.45 17.30
CA GLU A 82 24.38 0.97 17.53
C GLU A 82 23.98 1.78 16.28
N ILE A 83 23.69 3.06 16.46
CA ILE A 83 23.43 3.98 15.35
C ILE A 83 24.64 4.92 15.24
N SER A 84 25.39 4.79 14.15
CA SER A 84 26.57 5.61 13.87
C SER A 84 26.42 6.32 12.53
N LYS A 85 26.49 7.66 12.55
CA LYS A 85 26.29 8.53 11.36
C LYS A 85 25.00 8.22 10.58
N GLY A 86 23.92 7.89 11.28
CA GLY A 86 22.62 7.53 10.67
C GLY A 86 22.53 6.11 10.13
N ASN A 87 23.60 5.31 10.22
CA ASN A 87 23.59 3.89 9.86
C ASN A 87 23.43 3.01 11.08
N ILE A 88 22.77 1.87 10.91
CA ILE A 88 22.67 0.83 11.94
C ILE A 88 23.84 -0.12 11.77
N VAL A 89 24.62 -0.29 12.84
CA VAL A 89 25.72 -1.24 12.92
C VAL A 89 25.30 -2.34 13.88
N ILE A 90 25.20 -3.58 13.39
CA ILE A 90 24.89 -4.73 14.23
C ILE A 90 26.13 -5.08 15.06
N LEU A 91 25.95 -5.14 16.38
CA LEU A 91 26.99 -5.49 17.33
C LEU A 91 26.93 -7.01 17.57
N GLN A 92 28.08 -7.67 17.46
CA GLN A 92 28.23 -9.10 17.78
C GLN A 92 28.22 -9.35 19.30
#